data_AF-A0A9W4IBR4-F1
#
_entry.id   AF-A0A9W4IBR4-F1
#
_cell.length_a   1.000
_cell.length_b   1.000
_cell.length_c   1.000
_cell.angle_alpha   90.00
_cell.angle_beta   90.00
_cell.angle_gamma   90.00
#
_symmetry.space_group_name_H-M   'P 1'
#
loop_
_entity.id
_entity.type
_entity.pdbx_description
1 polymer ?
#
loop_
_entity_poly.entity_id
_entity_poly.type
_entity_poly.pdbx_seq_one_letter_code
_entity_poly.pdbx_strand_id
1 'polypeptide(L)'
;MLQHGHITYDLLWALFKPGCHVYTTCIGTKEPRCVVFDAEEEVTQNDETWLNLECRILDYNGVKFGEAGIFLRVAKLRGSKPIETFEAFPLHHHPNHEQARKILIERGQKFRELAGSHVRYCKGSAFFMNKGKAIKVNINSRVAVDAVFFHEMQPNYSRPSLRDIGVKEKVAIAVFDIGAMLMEDREREKEKLQGVSMDAQKLSGADLLVACPTVRCFSFKKKIFLECAVSALKDVDWSPESFDCLKIPSETKTILLSLAKTRLGMIPTVPFDDVIDGKGQGFNILLKLTVEAASEYFKLPLYSISAGELVVNHGDSNALEQQLETVFKIAKQFNAVLLLDEADAFMEQRTSYHDTHNRLVTIFLRKLEYYQGIIFLTSDRGIQFDDAILSRIHLITEYENLIREFRRDLWSNFLSKACTMQGLAIVEEHELRRLESLALNGREAGVRVALNISLADQS
;
A
#
# COMPACT_ATOMS: atom_id res chain seq x y z
N MET A 1 28.20 15.02 36.00
CA MET A 1 27.72 14.95 34.60
C MET A 1 26.55 13.99 34.45
N LEU A 2 26.70 12.69 34.70
CA LEU A 2 25.59 11.71 34.62
C LEU A 2 24.39 12.02 35.52
N GLN A 3 24.62 12.49 36.76
CA GLN A 3 23.56 12.93 37.68
C GLN A 3 22.72 14.10 37.16
N HIS A 4 23.23 14.84 36.16
CA HIS A 4 22.52 15.95 35.53
C HIS A 4 22.01 15.56 34.13
N GLY A 5 22.05 14.27 33.75
CA GLY A 5 21.58 13.78 32.45
C GLY A 5 22.50 14.10 31.27
N HIS A 6 23.76 14.49 31.52
CA HIS A 6 24.71 14.92 30.50
C HIS A 6 25.89 13.95 30.36
N ILE A 7 26.41 13.80 29.13
CA ILE A 7 27.55 12.94 28.84
C ILE A 7 28.45 13.52 27.72
N THR A 8 29.72 13.11 27.71
CA THR A 8 30.68 13.34 26.63
C THR A 8 30.79 12.09 25.76
N TYR A 9 31.16 12.27 24.49
CA TYR A 9 31.26 11.15 23.55
C TYR A 9 32.21 10.04 24.02
N ASP A 10 33.35 10.39 24.65
CA ASP A 10 34.35 9.41 25.12
C ASP A 10 33.82 8.44 26.20
N LEU A 11 32.71 8.80 26.86
CA LEU A 11 32.05 7.98 27.88
C LEU A 11 30.72 7.40 27.38
N LEU A 12 30.33 7.66 26.14
CA LEU A 12 29.03 7.30 25.58
C LEU A 12 28.79 5.79 25.59
N TRP A 13 29.82 5.01 25.24
CA TRP A 13 29.76 3.54 25.24
C TRP A 13 29.34 2.98 26.61
N ALA A 14 29.79 3.61 27.70
CA ALA A 14 29.50 3.16 29.07
C ALA A 14 28.03 3.31 29.49
N LEU A 15 27.19 4.03 28.72
CA LEU A 15 25.74 4.08 28.93
C LEU A 15 25.03 2.78 28.51
N PHE A 16 25.63 2.03 27.59
CA PHE A 16 25.01 0.86 27.00
C PHE A 16 25.52 -0.39 27.71
N LYS A 17 24.59 -1.15 28.30
CA LYS A 17 24.87 -2.46 28.90
C LYS A 17 24.21 -3.51 28.03
N PRO A 18 24.88 -4.62 27.67
CA PRO A 18 24.24 -5.69 26.91
C PRO A 18 22.89 -6.09 27.52
N GLY A 19 21.87 -6.22 26.68
CA GLY A 19 20.48 -6.47 27.07
C GLY A 19 19.67 -5.23 27.45
N CYS A 20 20.25 -4.03 27.46
CA CYS A 20 19.49 -2.82 27.81
C CYS A 20 18.55 -2.37 26.68
N HIS A 21 17.44 -1.76 27.07
CA HIS A 21 16.50 -1.14 26.15
C HIS A 21 17.03 0.22 25.68
N VAL A 22 17.19 0.39 24.38
CA VAL A 22 17.62 1.64 23.75
C VAL A 22 16.44 2.27 23.02
N TYR A 23 16.17 3.53 23.31
CA TYR A 23 15.19 4.36 22.62
C TYR A 23 15.85 5.01 21.41
N THR A 24 15.15 5.00 20.28
CA THR A 24 15.57 5.66 19.03
C THR A 24 14.34 5.90 18.14
N THR A 25 14.52 6.32 16.89
CA THR A 25 13.44 6.50 15.91
C THR A 25 13.68 5.65 14.66
N CYS A 26 12.60 5.28 13.98
CA CYS A 26 12.67 4.61 12.68
C CYS A 26 13.21 5.57 11.62
N ILE A 27 14.15 5.13 10.79
CA ILE A 27 14.81 5.97 9.77
C ILE A 27 13.79 6.58 8.79
N GLY A 28 12.91 5.75 8.25
CA GLY A 28 11.96 6.14 7.22
C GLY A 28 10.75 6.91 7.77
N THR A 29 10.11 6.39 8.81
CA THR A 29 8.86 6.98 9.33
C THR A 29 9.08 8.00 10.44
N LYS A 30 10.26 8.02 11.09
CA LYS A 30 10.58 8.80 12.30
C LYS A 30 9.73 8.47 13.52
N GLU A 31 8.94 7.39 13.45
CA GLU A 31 8.22 6.85 14.59
C GLU A 31 9.19 6.40 15.69
N PRO A 32 8.87 6.62 16.98
CA PRO A 32 9.69 6.14 18.09
C PRO A 32 9.82 4.62 18.03
N ARG A 33 10.94 4.05 18.48
CA ARG A 33 11.10 2.61 18.64
C ARG A 33 12.03 2.29 19.79
N CYS A 34 11.93 1.06 20.28
CA CYS A 34 12.90 0.52 21.22
C CYS A 34 13.58 -0.71 20.61
N VAL A 35 14.85 -0.88 20.93
CA VAL A 35 15.67 -2.02 20.52
C VAL A 35 16.39 -2.58 21.74
N VAL A 36 16.83 -3.83 21.69
CA VAL A 36 17.73 -4.40 22.70
C VAL A 36 19.16 -4.24 22.20
N PHE A 37 20.03 -3.68 23.03
CA PHE A 37 21.44 -3.50 22.72
C PHE A 37 22.25 -4.77 23.00
N ASP A 38 23.17 -5.14 22.10
CA ASP A 38 24.04 -6.31 22.25
C ASP A 38 25.50 -5.91 22.46
N ALA A 39 26.05 -5.12 21.54
CA ALA A 39 27.46 -4.75 21.52
C ALA A 39 27.67 -3.44 20.77
N GLU A 40 28.81 -2.80 21.00
CA GLU A 40 29.22 -1.56 20.35
C GLU A 40 30.59 -1.68 19.68
N GLU A 41 30.80 -0.88 18.64
CA GLU A 41 32.08 -0.72 17.97
C GLU A 41 32.26 0.76 17.59
N GLU A 42 33.41 1.35 17.90
CA GLU A 42 33.75 2.67 17.38
C GLU A 42 34.33 2.53 15.96
N VAL A 43 33.71 3.23 15.01
CA VAL A 43 34.12 3.20 13.61
C VAL A 43 34.53 4.60 13.17
N THR A 44 35.65 4.67 12.44
CA THR A 44 36.10 5.90 11.79
C THR A 44 36.27 5.65 10.29
N GLN A 45 35.54 6.40 9.46
CA GLN A 45 35.63 6.32 8.01
C GLN A 45 35.53 7.74 7.42
N ASN A 46 36.36 8.07 6.43
CA ASN A 46 36.34 9.37 5.74
C ASN A 46 36.35 10.59 6.70
N ASP A 47 37.21 10.55 7.73
CA ASP A 47 37.32 11.57 8.79
C ASP A 47 36.06 11.78 9.67
N GLU A 48 35.07 10.90 9.56
CA GLU A 48 33.91 10.86 10.43
C GLU A 48 34.04 9.68 11.41
N THR A 49 33.89 9.96 12.71
CA THR A 49 33.88 8.95 13.78
C THR A 49 32.48 8.83 14.36
N TRP A 50 32.01 7.62 14.57
CA TRP A 50 30.74 7.33 15.24
C TRP A 50 30.80 6.05 16.05
N LEU A 51 29.90 5.95 17.04
CA LEU A 51 29.67 4.72 17.79
C LEU A 51 28.58 3.91 17.07
N ASN A 52 28.94 2.73 16.58
CA ASN A 52 28.02 1.76 16.01
C ASN A 52 27.49 0.87 17.12
N LEU A 53 26.17 0.76 17.24
CA LEU A 53 25.50 -0.10 18.21
C LEU A 53 24.88 -1.27 17.45
N GLU A 54 25.34 -2.49 17.71
CA GLU A 54 24.65 -3.71 17.32
C GLU A 54 23.46 -3.91 18.27
N CYS A 55 22.28 -4.00 17.69
CA CYS A 55 21.03 -4.13 18.42
C CYS A 55 20.15 -5.16 17.73
N ARG A 56 19.03 -5.47 18.37
CA ARG A 56 18.07 -6.46 17.89
C ARG A 56 16.64 -6.05 18.24
N ILE A 57 15.72 -6.44 17.37
CA ILE A 57 14.30 -6.11 17.44
C ILE A 57 13.45 -7.35 17.22
N LEU A 58 12.19 -7.31 17.66
CA LEU A 58 11.19 -8.30 17.28
C LEU A 58 10.61 -7.94 15.91
N ASP A 59 10.72 -8.84 14.94
CA ASP A 59 10.17 -8.67 13.58
C ASP A 59 9.38 -9.93 13.16
N TYR A 60 8.68 -9.82 12.04
CA TYR A 60 7.85 -10.86 11.44
C TYR A 60 8.20 -11.04 9.96
N ASN A 61 8.61 -12.26 9.57
CA ASN A 61 8.92 -12.56 8.16
C ASN A 61 7.70 -12.92 7.30
N GLY A 62 6.51 -13.03 7.87
CA GLY A 62 5.35 -13.58 7.17
C GLY A 62 4.96 -14.99 7.60
N VAL A 63 5.85 -15.71 8.29
CA VAL A 63 5.60 -17.07 8.80
C VAL A 63 5.69 -17.11 10.32
N LYS A 64 6.70 -16.45 10.90
CA LYS A 64 6.97 -16.46 12.33
C LYS A 64 7.51 -15.13 12.83
N PHE A 65 7.31 -14.90 14.12
CA PHE A 65 8.00 -13.86 14.85
C PHE A 65 9.39 -14.34 15.27
N GLY A 66 10.34 -13.42 15.28
CA GLY A 66 11.69 -13.69 15.77
C GLY A 66 12.51 -12.41 15.88
N GLU A 67 13.77 -12.61 16.20
CA GLU A 67 14.69 -11.51 16.44
C GLU A 67 15.45 -11.17 15.16
N ALA A 68 15.49 -9.89 14.82
CA ALA A 68 16.24 -9.38 13.68
C ALA A 68 17.30 -8.39 14.17
N GLY A 69 18.53 -8.54 13.67
CA GLY A 69 19.62 -7.59 13.93
C GLY A 69 19.34 -6.24 13.29
N ILE A 70 19.81 -5.18 13.95
CA ILE A 70 19.80 -3.81 13.43
C ILE A 70 20.98 -3.03 14.00
N PHE A 71 21.54 -2.16 13.19
CA PHE A 71 22.62 -1.27 13.59
C PHE A 71 22.08 0.13 13.88
N LEU A 72 22.55 0.77 14.95
CA LEU A 72 22.33 2.19 15.26
C LEU A 72 23.65 2.95 15.20
N ARG A 73 23.65 4.20 14.72
CA ARG A 73 24.84 5.05 14.68
C ARG A 73 24.63 6.25 15.57
N VAL A 74 25.62 6.53 16.40
CA VAL A 74 25.66 7.73 17.22
C VAL A 74 26.90 8.52 16.86
N ALA A 75 26.72 9.60 16.10
CA ALA A 75 27.82 10.42 15.61
C ALA A 75 28.65 11.02 16.75
N LYS A 76 29.95 11.21 16.53
CA LYS A 76 30.82 11.89 17.48
C LYS A 76 30.42 13.36 17.66
N LEU A 77 30.16 13.73 18.91
CA LEU A 77 29.76 15.09 19.27
C LEU A 77 30.84 15.75 20.12
N ARG A 78 31.05 17.05 19.89
CA ARG A 78 31.96 17.86 20.71
C ARG A 78 31.26 18.36 21.97
N GLY A 79 31.99 18.33 23.09
CA GLY A 79 31.51 18.82 24.37
C GLY A 79 30.53 17.86 25.06
N SER A 80 29.98 18.33 26.17
CA SER A 80 28.95 17.60 26.92
C SER A 80 27.56 17.94 26.38
N LYS A 81 26.73 16.92 26.16
CA LYS A 81 25.34 17.08 25.71
C LYS A 81 24.38 16.28 26.59
N PRO A 82 23.09 16.68 26.67
CA PRO A 82 22.06 15.87 27.32
C PRO A 82 21.87 14.53 26.59
N ILE A 83 21.67 13.45 27.35
CA ILE A 83 21.58 12.07 26.83
C ILE A 83 20.39 11.88 25.89
N GLU A 84 19.28 12.57 26.15
CA GLU A 84 18.06 12.52 25.34
C GLU A 84 18.19 13.19 23.96
N THR A 85 19.29 13.93 23.72
CA THR A 85 19.54 14.61 22.43
C THR A 85 20.24 13.72 21.40
N PHE A 86 20.72 12.54 21.82
CA PHE A 86 21.35 11.59 20.92
C PHE A 86 20.30 10.81 20.10
N GLU A 87 20.66 10.34 18.91
CA GLU A 87 19.75 9.57 18.04
C GLU A 87 19.34 8.22 18.65
N ALA A 88 20.18 7.68 19.52
CA ALA A 88 19.94 6.47 20.28
C ALA A 88 20.51 6.63 21.70
N PHE A 89 19.72 6.29 22.71
CA PHE A 89 20.11 6.36 24.11
C PHE A 89 19.30 5.38 24.96
N PRO A 90 19.77 4.97 26.16
CA PRO A 90 19.03 4.03 27.00
C PRO A 90 17.64 4.57 27.38
N LEU A 91 16.60 3.74 27.23
CA LEU A 91 15.20 4.13 27.38
C LEU A 91 14.88 4.79 28.73
N HIS A 92 15.54 4.39 29.81
CA HIS A 92 15.33 4.96 31.16
C HIS A 92 15.78 6.43 31.28
N HIS A 93 16.61 6.92 30.37
CA HIS A 93 16.97 8.34 30.29
C HIS A 93 15.94 9.17 29.51
N HIS A 94 14.92 8.55 28.91
CA HIS A 94 13.84 9.28 28.27
C HIS A 94 13.00 10.03 29.32
N PRO A 95 12.73 11.34 29.17
CA PRO A 95 12.00 12.14 30.16
C PRO A 95 10.66 11.51 30.58
N ASN A 96 9.95 10.94 29.61
CA ASN A 96 8.67 10.25 29.81
C ASN A 96 8.78 8.73 29.53
N HIS A 97 9.81 8.06 30.03
CA HIS A 97 10.11 6.65 29.70
C HIS A 97 8.93 5.68 29.96
N GLU A 98 8.17 5.85 31.04
CA GLU A 98 6.98 5.04 31.33
C GLU A 98 5.90 5.18 30.25
N GLN A 99 5.63 6.43 29.83
CA GLN A 99 4.65 6.70 28.77
C GLN A 99 5.16 6.18 27.42
N ALA A 100 6.43 6.40 27.10
CA ALA A 100 7.05 5.88 25.88
C ALA A 100 6.95 4.34 25.85
N ARG A 101 7.26 3.66 26.95
CA ARG A 101 7.16 2.21 27.09
C ARG A 101 5.73 1.72 26.82
N LYS A 102 4.72 2.38 27.41
CA LYS A 102 3.31 2.04 27.18
C LYS A 102 2.92 2.16 25.69
N ILE A 103 3.23 3.28 25.05
CA ILE A 103 2.94 3.51 23.62
C ILE A 103 3.63 2.46 22.74
N LEU A 104 4.88 2.13 23.03
CA LEU A 104 5.65 1.15 22.28
C LEU A 104 5.07 -0.26 22.40
N ILE A 105 4.63 -0.66 23.60
CA ILE A 105 3.97 -1.95 23.84
C ILE A 105 2.62 -2.02 23.12
N GLU A 106 1.79 -0.98 23.22
CA GLU A 106 0.50 -0.91 22.50
C GLU A 106 0.69 -1.02 20.98
N ARG A 107 1.72 -0.34 20.43
CA ARG A 107 2.08 -0.51 19.02
C ARG A 107 2.56 -1.94 18.72
N GLY A 108 3.35 -2.54 19.61
CA GLY A 108 3.79 -3.93 19.47
C GLY A 108 2.63 -4.92 19.41
N GLN A 109 1.58 -4.70 20.21
CA GLN A 109 0.34 -5.49 20.14
C GLN A 109 -0.31 -5.37 18.76
N LYS A 110 -0.43 -4.14 18.25
CA LYS A 110 -0.97 -3.89 16.91
C LYS A 110 -0.10 -4.49 15.80
N PHE A 111 1.23 -4.44 15.93
CA PHE A 111 2.15 -5.11 15.00
C PHE A 111 1.90 -6.62 14.97
N ARG A 112 1.69 -7.24 16.13
CA ARG A 112 1.34 -8.65 16.24
C ARG A 112 0.00 -8.98 15.56
N GLU A 113 -1.02 -8.15 15.74
CA GLU A 113 -2.34 -8.32 15.12
C GLU A 113 -2.30 -8.19 13.59
N LEU A 114 -1.32 -7.46 13.07
CA LEU A 114 -1.09 -7.30 11.63
C LEU A 114 -0.29 -8.46 11.00
N ALA A 115 0.04 -9.50 11.75
CA ALA A 115 0.59 -10.73 11.17
C ALA A 115 -0.45 -11.43 10.29
N GLY A 116 0.01 -11.93 9.14
CA GLY A 116 -0.85 -12.49 8.10
C GLY A 116 -1.11 -11.49 6.97
N SER A 117 -2.23 -11.67 6.29
CA SER A 117 -2.64 -10.86 5.14
C SER A 117 -3.83 -9.99 5.50
N HIS A 118 -3.69 -8.67 5.36
CA HIS A 118 -4.66 -7.70 5.84
C HIS A 118 -4.81 -6.52 4.89
N VAL A 119 -6.04 -6.07 4.63
CA VAL A 119 -6.29 -4.77 4.00
C VAL A 119 -6.53 -3.72 5.08
N ARG A 120 -5.79 -2.61 5.03
CA ARG A 120 -5.87 -1.49 6.00
C ARG A 120 -5.88 -0.16 5.27
N TYR A 121 -6.43 0.86 5.91
CA TYR A 121 -6.27 2.25 5.47
C TYR A 121 -5.01 2.83 6.10
N CYS A 122 -4.11 3.38 5.28
CA CYS A 122 -2.90 4.03 5.77
C CYS A 122 -3.02 5.54 5.56
N LYS A 123 -2.86 6.30 6.64
CA LYS A 123 -2.75 7.77 6.62
C LYS A 123 -1.51 8.21 7.38
N GLY A 124 -0.43 8.45 6.67
CA GLY A 124 0.83 8.87 7.27
C GLY A 124 2.04 8.68 6.37
N SER A 125 3.21 8.79 6.97
CA SER A 125 4.47 8.57 6.29
C SER A 125 4.79 7.07 6.21
N ALA A 126 5.30 6.69 5.06
CA ALA A 126 5.75 5.36 4.73
C ALA A 126 7.06 5.49 3.94
N PHE A 127 7.79 4.41 3.69
CA PHE A 127 9.04 4.51 2.94
C PHE A 127 9.36 3.22 2.20
N PHE A 128 10.17 3.32 1.16
CA PHE A 128 10.80 2.15 0.54
C PHE A 128 12.30 2.36 0.44
N MET A 129 13.03 1.28 0.24
CA MET A 129 14.47 1.31 0.12
C MET A 129 14.89 1.43 -1.34
N ASN A 130 15.77 2.38 -1.64
CA ASN A 130 16.37 2.53 -2.96
C ASN A 130 17.86 2.78 -2.81
N LYS A 131 18.69 1.83 -3.27
CA LYS A 131 20.16 1.89 -3.16
C LYS A 131 20.62 2.28 -1.74
N GLY A 132 20.08 1.58 -0.74
CA GLY A 132 20.42 1.82 0.68
C GLY A 132 19.75 3.05 1.32
N LYS A 133 19.11 3.93 0.54
CA LYS A 133 18.44 5.13 1.07
C LYS A 133 16.95 4.92 1.29
N ALA A 134 16.44 5.34 2.44
CA ALA A 134 15.01 5.34 2.75
C ALA A 134 14.33 6.51 2.05
N ILE A 135 13.54 6.22 1.01
CA ILE A 135 12.75 7.21 0.29
C ILE A 135 11.37 7.31 0.91
N LYS A 136 11.07 8.46 1.50
CA LYS A 136 9.79 8.71 2.17
C LYS A 136 8.68 8.96 1.16
N VAL A 137 7.52 8.39 1.45
CA VAL A 137 6.29 8.53 0.66
C VAL A 137 5.13 8.76 1.62
N ASN A 138 4.34 9.80 1.37
CA ASN A 138 3.10 10.01 2.11
C ASN A 138 1.97 9.17 1.49
N ILE A 139 1.30 8.39 2.33
CA ILE A 139 0.19 7.52 1.95
C ILE A 139 -1.09 8.03 2.60
N ASN A 140 -2.14 8.09 1.79
CA ASN A 140 -3.51 8.37 2.22
C ASN A 140 -4.44 7.51 1.35
N SER A 141 -4.36 6.20 1.54
CA SER A 141 -5.05 5.19 0.72
C SER A 141 -5.10 3.83 1.43
N ARG A 142 -5.86 2.90 0.84
CA ARG A 142 -5.79 1.48 1.20
C ARG A 142 -4.41 0.91 0.86
N VAL A 143 -3.93 0.04 1.73
CA VAL A 143 -2.71 -0.76 1.58
C VAL A 143 -3.02 -2.20 1.96
N ALA A 144 -2.35 -3.14 1.29
CA ALA A 144 -2.36 -4.54 1.68
C ALA A 144 -1.09 -4.86 2.47
N VAL A 145 -1.23 -5.33 3.70
CA VAL A 145 -0.15 -5.76 4.58
C VAL A 145 -0.01 -7.26 4.43
N ASP A 146 1.15 -7.72 3.94
CA ASP A 146 1.47 -9.14 3.79
C ASP A 146 2.98 -9.29 3.63
N ALA A 147 3.64 -9.76 4.70
CA ALA A 147 5.08 -9.87 4.70
C ALA A 147 5.58 -11.02 3.81
N VAL A 148 4.84 -12.12 3.65
CA VAL A 148 5.26 -13.23 2.77
C VAL A 148 5.27 -12.73 1.33
N PHE A 149 4.14 -12.18 0.89
CA PHE A 149 3.97 -11.72 -0.47
C PHE A 149 4.91 -10.56 -0.80
N PHE A 150 5.18 -9.68 0.16
CA PHE A 150 6.17 -8.62 -0.01
C PHE A 150 7.55 -9.17 -0.35
N HIS A 151 8.06 -10.16 0.40
CA HIS A 151 9.40 -10.73 0.12
C HIS A 151 9.41 -11.57 -1.16
N GLU A 152 8.29 -12.23 -1.50
CA GLU A 152 8.15 -12.92 -2.78
C GLU A 152 8.27 -11.94 -3.96
N MET A 153 7.62 -10.78 -3.86
CA MET A 153 7.63 -9.75 -4.90
C MET A 153 8.89 -8.89 -4.87
N GLN A 154 9.60 -8.84 -3.74
CA GLN A 154 10.81 -8.05 -3.53
C GLN A 154 11.92 -8.90 -2.88
N PRO A 155 12.45 -9.93 -3.58
CA PRO A 155 13.39 -10.90 -3.00
C PRO A 155 14.73 -10.27 -2.61
N ASN A 156 15.10 -9.15 -3.24
CA ASN A 156 16.32 -8.40 -2.94
C ASN A 156 16.08 -7.21 -2.00
N TYR A 157 14.88 -7.11 -1.39
CA TYR A 157 14.61 -6.06 -0.42
C TYR A 157 15.43 -6.30 0.84
N SER A 158 16.43 -5.47 1.04
CA SER A 158 17.20 -5.40 2.28
C SER A 158 16.85 -4.08 2.96
N ARG A 159 16.61 -4.12 4.28
CA ARG A 159 16.63 -2.90 5.07
C ARG A 159 18.09 -2.40 5.07
N PRO A 160 18.32 -1.08 5.09
CA PRO A 160 19.68 -0.58 5.09
C PRO A 160 20.28 -0.88 6.45
N SER A 161 21.48 -1.46 6.46
CA SER A 161 22.42 -1.18 7.53
C SER A 161 22.79 0.31 7.43
N LEU A 162 23.07 0.96 8.55
CA LEU A 162 23.05 2.42 8.70
C LEU A 162 24.12 3.22 7.90
N ARG A 163 24.70 2.68 6.84
CA ARG A 163 25.72 3.31 5.99
C ARG A 163 25.26 4.57 5.26
N ASP A 164 23.96 4.74 5.04
CA ASP A 164 23.46 5.75 4.09
C ASP A 164 23.10 7.13 4.65
N ILE A 165 23.45 7.43 5.91
CA ILE A 165 23.20 8.75 6.52
C ILE A 165 24.55 9.37 6.90
N GLY A 166 25.11 10.10 5.94
CA GLY A 166 26.41 10.77 6.09
C GLY A 166 27.06 11.18 4.77
N VAL A 167 26.29 11.63 3.77
CA VAL A 167 26.88 12.33 2.62
C VAL A 167 26.17 13.67 2.53
N LYS A 168 26.84 14.71 3.04
CA LYS A 168 26.58 16.08 2.59
C LYS A 168 26.60 16.06 1.07
N GLU A 169 25.58 16.64 0.45
CA GLU A 169 25.49 16.81 -1.00
C GLU A 169 26.85 17.22 -1.59
N LYS A 170 27.50 16.29 -2.28
CA LYS A 170 28.48 16.60 -3.30
C LYS A 170 28.21 15.73 -4.52
N VAL A 171 28.10 16.44 -5.62
CA VAL A 171 27.88 15.94 -6.98
C VAL A 171 29.01 14.99 -7.38
N ALA A 172 28.60 13.86 -7.97
CA ALA A 172 29.28 13.00 -8.94
C ALA A 172 30.46 12.08 -8.53
N ILE A 173 30.41 10.92 -9.20
CA ILE A 173 31.39 9.84 -9.42
C ILE A 173 31.44 8.75 -8.34
N ALA A 174 30.87 7.60 -8.71
CA ALA A 174 30.90 6.34 -7.96
C ALA A 174 32.33 5.80 -7.86
N VAL A 175 32.85 5.72 -6.63
CA VAL A 175 33.98 4.86 -6.29
C VAL A 175 33.37 3.60 -5.68
N PHE A 176 33.50 2.48 -6.39
CA PHE A 176 33.12 1.16 -5.91
C PHE A 176 34.07 0.76 -4.76
N ASP A 177 33.59 0.86 -3.52
CA ASP A 177 34.33 0.43 -2.33
C ASP A 177 34.03 -1.05 -2.03
N ILE A 178 34.99 -1.91 -2.36
CA ILE A 178 34.92 -3.37 -2.17
C ILE A 178 34.90 -3.74 -0.67
N GLY A 179 35.47 -2.89 0.20
CA GLY A 179 35.46 -3.10 1.66
C GLY A 179 34.08 -2.87 2.28
N ALA A 180 33.29 -1.96 1.70
CA ALA A 180 31.91 -1.75 2.11
C ALA A 180 31.04 -2.99 1.81
N MET A 181 31.26 -3.63 0.67
CA MET A 181 30.52 -4.80 0.17
C MET A 181 30.71 -6.06 1.05
N LEU A 182 31.93 -6.33 1.51
CA LEU A 182 32.22 -7.50 2.36
C LEU A 182 31.63 -7.39 3.78
N MET A 183 31.49 -6.16 4.28
CA MET A 183 30.82 -5.90 5.54
C MET A 183 29.29 -5.85 5.40
N GLU A 184 28.78 -5.40 4.25
CA GLU A 184 27.35 -5.50 3.90
C GLU A 184 26.87 -6.95 3.90
N ASP A 185 27.67 -7.91 3.43
CA ASP A 185 27.27 -9.32 3.45
C ASP A 185 27.17 -9.88 4.89
N ARG A 186 28.10 -9.52 5.78
CA ARG A 186 28.04 -9.88 7.21
C ARG A 186 26.87 -9.22 7.94
N GLU A 187 26.60 -7.94 7.68
CA GLU A 187 25.50 -7.19 8.26
C GLU A 187 24.14 -7.73 7.75
N ARG A 188 24.01 -8.02 6.45
CA ARG A 188 22.83 -8.68 5.84
C ARG A 188 22.57 -10.07 6.40
N GLU A 189 23.62 -10.85 6.72
CA GLU A 189 23.44 -12.15 7.39
C GLU A 189 22.93 -12.01 8.83
N LYS A 190 23.32 -10.95 9.55
CA LYS A 190 22.81 -10.64 10.90
C LYS A 190 21.40 -10.02 10.90
N GLU A 191 21.00 -9.37 9.82
CA GLU A 191 19.64 -8.82 9.63
C GLU A 191 18.59 -9.88 9.28
N LYS A 192 19.01 -11.07 8.86
CA LYS A 192 18.10 -12.22 8.74
C LYS A 192 17.54 -12.55 10.12
N LEU A 193 16.29 -12.98 10.16
CA LEU A 193 15.68 -13.45 11.40
C LEU A 193 16.47 -14.63 11.96
N GLN A 194 17.08 -14.42 13.12
CA GLN A 194 17.83 -15.42 13.86
C GLN A 194 17.00 -15.89 15.08
N GLY A 195 17.19 -17.14 15.49
CA GLY A 195 16.58 -17.68 16.70
C GLY A 195 15.35 -18.58 16.50
N VAL A 196 14.91 -19.16 17.62
CA VAL A 196 13.77 -20.07 17.74
C VAL A 196 12.49 -19.30 17.42
N SER A 197 11.60 -19.91 16.63
CA SER A 197 10.29 -19.35 16.31
C SER A 197 9.53 -18.98 17.59
N MET A 198 9.16 -17.72 17.74
CA MET A 198 8.31 -17.29 18.84
C MET A 198 6.85 -17.48 18.46
N ASP A 199 6.10 -18.17 19.32
CA ASP A 199 4.65 -18.29 19.19
C ASP A 199 4.02 -16.90 19.45
N ALA A 200 3.22 -16.42 18.50
CA ALA A 200 2.58 -15.11 18.58
C ALA A 200 1.76 -14.92 19.87
N GLN A 201 1.15 -16.01 20.38
CA GLN A 201 0.36 -15.99 21.62
C GLN A 201 1.20 -15.94 22.90
N LYS A 202 2.51 -16.24 22.80
CA LYS A 202 3.45 -16.27 23.94
C LYS A 202 4.33 -15.03 24.04
N LEU A 203 4.19 -14.06 23.13
CA LEU A 203 4.94 -12.81 23.16
C LEU A 203 4.60 -12.01 24.44
N SER A 204 5.63 -11.76 25.24
CA SER A 204 5.54 -10.99 26.48
C SER A 204 5.50 -9.48 26.21
N GLY A 205 5.16 -8.69 27.22
CA GLY A 205 5.24 -7.22 27.12
C GLY A 205 6.65 -6.70 26.84
N ALA A 206 7.70 -7.44 27.21
CA ALA A 206 9.08 -7.09 26.90
C ALA A 206 9.40 -7.32 25.41
N ASP A 207 8.86 -8.38 24.81
CA ASP A 207 9.05 -8.66 23.39
C ASP A 207 8.31 -7.61 22.54
N LEU A 208 7.10 -7.25 22.94
CA LEU A 208 6.28 -6.26 22.25
C LEU A 208 6.87 -4.83 22.34
N LEU A 209 7.62 -4.53 23.40
CA LEU A 209 8.31 -3.24 23.56
C LEU A 209 9.32 -2.99 22.43
N VAL A 210 9.99 -4.05 21.96
CA VAL A 210 11.01 -4.00 20.91
C VAL A 210 10.49 -4.43 19.54
N ALA A 211 9.17 -4.44 19.36
CA ALA A 211 8.53 -4.74 18.09
C ALA A 211 8.85 -3.71 17.01
N CYS A 212 9.07 -4.21 15.79
CA CYS A 212 9.28 -3.43 14.60
C CYS A 212 8.18 -2.35 14.45
N PRO A 213 8.54 -1.07 14.25
CA PRO A 213 7.55 0.01 14.17
C PRO A 213 6.79 0.04 12.84
N THR A 214 7.19 -0.78 11.88
CA THR A 214 6.70 -0.78 10.51
C THR A 214 6.28 -2.17 10.06
N VAL A 215 5.35 -2.22 9.11
CA VAL A 215 4.94 -3.44 8.41
C VAL A 215 5.15 -3.28 6.91
N ARG A 216 5.41 -4.42 6.26
CA ARG A 216 5.63 -4.52 4.82
C ARG A 216 4.27 -4.57 4.11
N CYS A 217 4.06 -3.64 3.19
CA CYS A 217 2.75 -3.40 2.58
C CYS A 217 2.88 -3.05 1.08
N PHE A 218 1.81 -3.28 0.32
CA PHE A 218 1.62 -2.78 -1.05
C PHE A 218 0.57 -1.68 -1.05
N SER A 219 0.87 -0.53 -1.69
CA SER A 219 -0.11 0.54 -1.87
C SER A 219 -0.81 0.42 -3.22
N PHE A 220 -2.12 0.18 -3.23
CA PHE A 220 -2.91 0.11 -4.47
C PHE A 220 -2.93 1.43 -5.24
N LYS A 221 -2.96 2.57 -4.53
CA LYS A 221 -2.99 3.90 -5.15
C LYS A 221 -1.63 4.33 -5.71
N LYS A 222 -0.54 4.05 -4.98
CA LYS A 222 0.82 4.40 -5.42
C LYS A 222 1.47 3.31 -6.29
N LYS A 223 0.92 2.10 -6.30
CA LYS A 223 1.36 0.94 -7.09
C LYS A 223 2.79 0.50 -6.77
N ILE A 224 3.18 0.60 -5.50
CA ILE A 224 4.53 0.30 -5.02
C ILE A 224 4.49 -0.50 -3.71
N PHE A 225 5.50 -1.35 -3.53
CA PHE A 225 5.81 -2.00 -2.27
C PHE A 225 6.59 -1.05 -1.37
N LEU A 226 6.20 -0.96 -0.10
CA LEU A 226 6.81 -0.05 0.87
C LEU A 226 6.61 -0.56 2.31
N GLU A 227 7.21 0.12 3.27
CA GLU A 227 7.01 -0.08 4.70
C GLU A 227 6.13 1.03 5.30
N CYS A 228 5.00 0.62 5.85
CA CYS A 228 4.00 1.47 6.50
C CYS A 228 4.27 1.55 8.01
N ALA A 229 4.18 2.72 8.64
CA ALA A 229 4.16 2.82 10.10
C ALA A 229 2.95 2.08 10.68
N VAL A 230 3.16 1.24 11.70
CA VAL A 230 2.06 0.50 12.37
C VAL A 230 1.03 1.45 12.99
N SER A 231 1.50 2.58 13.54
CA SER A 231 0.66 3.65 14.09
C SER A 231 -0.28 4.26 13.04
N ALA A 232 0.16 4.37 11.78
CA ALA A 232 -0.57 5.02 10.68
C ALA A 232 -1.67 4.15 10.05
N LEU A 233 -1.73 2.86 10.39
CA LEU A 233 -2.71 1.91 9.86
C LEU A 233 -4.02 1.94 10.65
N LYS A 234 -5.14 1.84 9.96
CA LYS A 234 -6.48 1.73 10.56
C LYS A 234 -7.29 0.70 9.79
N ASP A 235 -8.34 0.19 10.41
CA ASP A 235 -9.32 -0.60 9.68
C ASP A 235 -9.96 0.25 8.58
N VAL A 236 -10.41 -0.43 7.53
CA VAL A 236 -11.04 0.24 6.40
C VAL A 236 -12.50 0.47 6.73
N ASP A 237 -12.93 1.74 6.66
CA ASP A 237 -14.33 2.12 6.69
C ASP A 237 -14.93 1.83 5.30
N TRP A 238 -15.55 0.67 5.15
CA TRP A 238 -16.22 0.26 3.91
C TRP A 238 -17.61 0.87 3.80
N SER A 239 -18.04 1.20 2.58
CA SER A 239 -19.33 1.83 2.30
C SER A 239 -20.19 1.00 1.34
N PRO A 240 -20.68 -0.19 1.76
CA PRO A 240 -21.41 -1.09 0.87
C PRO A 240 -22.71 -0.49 0.30
N GLU A 241 -23.30 0.49 0.98
CA GLU A 241 -24.51 1.21 0.54
C GLU A 241 -24.29 2.02 -0.74
N SER A 242 -23.02 2.30 -1.09
CA SER A 242 -22.66 2.93 -2.36
C SER A 242 -23.09 2.10 -3.58
N PHE A 243 -23.19 0.77 -3.44
CA PHE A 243 -23.60 -0.13 -4.52
C PHE A 243 -25.10 -0.07 -4.82
N ASP A 244 -25.91 0.19 -3.80
CA ASP A 244 -27.35 0.37 -3.97
C ASP A 244 -27.66 1.65 -4.75
N CYS A 245 -26.84 2.68 -4.58
CA CYS A 245 -26.91 3.93 -5.31
C CYS A 245 -26.54 3.78 -6.81
N LEU A 246 -25.97 2.65 -7.23
CA LEU A 246 -25.60 2.43 -8.62
C LEU A 246 -26.82 2.14 -9.49
N LYS A 247 -26.86 2.81 -10.64
CA LYS A 247 -27.88 2.66 -11.67
C LYS A 247 -27.52 1.53 -12.63
N ILE A 248 -27.51 0.32 -12.08
CA ILE A 248 -27.29 -0.92 -12.84
C ILE A 248 -28.63 -1.69 -12.83
N PRO A 249 -29.10 -2.22 -13.97
CA PRO A 249 -30.32 -3.04 -14.01
C PRO A 249 -30.27 -4.16 -12.95
N SER A 250 -31.40 -4.44 -12.30
CA SER A 250 -31.46 -5.41 -11.20
C SER A 250 -30.97 -6.80 -11.59
N GLU A 251 -31.20 -7.20 -12.83
CA GLU A 251 -30.69 -8.46 -13.41
C GLU A 251 -29.15 -8.45 -13.47
N THR A 252 -28.57 -7.38 -14.01
CA THR A 252 -27.12 -7.17 -14.09
C THR A 252 -26.47 -7.13 -12.70
N LYS A 253 -27.11 -6.48 -11.72
CA LYS A 253 -26.65 -6.52 -10.32
C LYS A 253 -26.65 -7.95 -9.79
N THR A 254 -27.71 -8.70 -10.04
CA THR A 254 -27.84 -10.09 -9.57
C THR A 254 -26.75 -10.98 -10.18
N ILE A 255 -26.49 -10.84 -11.48
CA ILE A 255 -25.42 -11.57 -12.19
C ILE A 255 -24.04 -11.20 -11.62
N LEU A 256 -23.77 -9.91 -11.44
CA LEU A 256 -22.49 -9.44 -10.90
C LEU A 256 -22.28 -9.97 -9.47
N LEU A 257 -23.31 -9.91 -8.63
CA LEU A 257 -23.27 -10.42 -7.26
C LEU A 257 -23.09 -11.94 -7.19
N SER A 258 -23.81 -12.71 -8.01
CA SER A 258 -23.72 -14.17 -8.02
C SER A 258 -22.34 -14.65 -8.49
N LEU A 259 -21.82 -14.04 -9.55
CA LEU A 259 -20.51 -14.37 -10.10
C LEU A 259 -19.38 -13.95 -9.16
N ALA A 260 -19.44 -12.76 -8.57
CA ALA A 260 -18.44 -12.33 -7.58
C ALA A 260 -18.44 -13.23 -6.34
N LYS A 261 -19.62 -13.57 -5.77
CA LYS A 261 -19.72 -14.49 -4.62
C LYS A 261 -19.16 -15.87 -4.93
N THR A 262 -19.43 -16.36 -6.14
CA THR A 262 -18.88 -17.63 -6.64
C THR A 262 -17.35 -17.58 -6.68
N ARG A 263 -16.76 -16.51 -7.25
CA ARG A 263 -15.30 -16.36 -7.34
C ARG A 263 -14.62 -16.14 -5.99
N LEU A 264 -15.28 -15.50 -5.04
CA LEU A 264 -14.79 -15.34 -3.67
C LEU A 264 -14.92 -16.61 -2.83
N GLY A 265 -15.38 -17.74 -3.41
CA GLY A 265 -15.57 -19.00 -2.70
C GLY A 265 -16.68 -18.97 -1.66
N MET A 266 -17.56 -17.96 -1.70
CA MET A 266 -18.69 -17.83 -0.77
C MET A 266 -19.83 -18.79 -1.10
N ILE A 267 -19.89 -19.27 -2.33
CA ILE A 267 -20.84 -20.28 -2.79
C ILE A 267 -20.03 -21.50 -3.20
N PRO A 268 -20.31 -22.70 -2.64
CA PRO A 268 -19.66 -23.92 -3.10
C PRO A 268 -20.06 -24.18 -4.55
N THR A 269 -19.10 -24.06 -5.46
CA THR A 269 -19.31 -24.43 -6.86
C THR A 269 -19.20 -25.93 -7.02
N VAL A 270 -20.13 -26.52 -7.76
CA VAL A 270 -19.83 -27.78 -8.46
C VAL A 270 -18.70 -27.44 -9.44
N PRO A 271 -17.55 -28.17 -9.43
CA PRO A 271 -16.45 -27.87 -10.33
C PRO A 271 -16.93 -28.06 -11.76
N PHE A 272 -17.28 -26.96 -12.42
CA PHE A 272 -17.37 -26.88 -13.86
C PHE A 272 -15.99 -26.42 -14.34
N ASP A 273 -15.00 -27.30 -14.14
CA ASP A 273 -13.71 -27.11 -14.77
C ASP A 273 -13.90 -27.34 -16.27
N ASP A 274 -13.68 -26.29 -17.05
CA ASP A 274 -13.34 -26.45 -18.45
C ASP A 274 -12.17 -27.46 -18.52
N VAL A 275 -12.13 -28.28 -19.57
CA VAL A 275 -11.32 -29.54 -19.70
C VAL A 275 -9.80 -29.37 -19.44
N ILE A 276 -9.32 -28.15 -19.17
CA ILE A 276 -7.94 -27.77 -18.89
C ILE A 276 -7.89 -26.96 -17.59
N ASP A 277 -7.12 -27.45 -16.61
CA ASP A 277 -6.89 -26.78 -15.32
C ASP A 277 -6.40 -25.32 -15.52
N GLY A 278 -7.08 -24.37 -14.89
CA GLY A 278 -6.74 -22.94 -14.92
C GLY A 278 -7.25 -22.12 -16.11
N LYS A 279 -7.97 -22.71 -17.08
CA LYS A 279 -8.52 -22.00 -18.26
C LYS A 279 -9.97 -21.55 -18.00
N GLY A 280 -10.32 -20.30 -18.36
CA GLY A 280 -11.71 -19.81 -18.26
C GLY A 280 -12.20 -19.50 -16.84
N GLN A 281 -11.30 -19.47 -15.86
CA GLN A 281 -11.63 -19.23 -14.45
C GLN A 281 -11.63 -17.73 -14.06
N GLY A 282 -11.39 -16.83 -15.01
CA GLY A 282 -11.51 -15.37 -14.82
C GLY A 282 -12.94 -14.89 -14.87
N PHE A 283 -13.24 -13.80 -14.16
CA PHE A 283 -14.49 -13.07 -14.33
C PHE A 283 -14.17 -11.68 -14.87
N ASN A 284 -14.31 -11.55 -16.19
CA ASN A 284 -14.05 -10.32 -16.92
C ASN A 284 -15.38 -9.60 -17.19
N ILE A 285 -15.50 -8.37 -16.68
CA ILE A 285 -16.64 -7.49 -16.89
C ILE A 285 -16.16 -6.25 -17.65
N LEU A 286 -16.90 -5.84 -18.67
CA LEU A 286 -16.73 -4.54 -19.31
C LEU A 286 -17.79 -3.59 -18.76
N LEU A 287 -17.39 -2.58 -17.98
CA LEU A 287 -18.28 -1.55 -17.42
C LEU A 287 -17.85 -0.16 -17.87
N LYS A 288 -18.84 0.72 -18.11
CA LYS A 288 -18.60 2.16 -18.36
C LYS A 288 -18.65 3.05 -17.10
N LEU A 289 -19.04 2.54 -15.91
CA LEU A 289 -18.83 3.25 -14.63
C LEU A 289 -19.08 2.40 -13.36
N THR A 290 -18.36 2.77 -12.29
CA THR A 290 -18.53 2.47 -10.84
C THR A 290 -18.06 1.12 -10.29
N VAL A 291 -16.85 0.74 -10.68
CA VAL A 291 -16.09 -0.37 -10.08
C VAL A 291 -15.78 -0.13 -8.60
N GLU A 292 -15.64 1.15 -8.21
CA GLU A 292 -15.40 1.57 -6.83
C GLU A 292 -16.49 1.04 -5.90
N ALA A 293 -17.76 1.30 -6.22
CA ALA A 293 -18.87 0.88 -5.40
C ALA A 293 -19.03 -0.66 -5.35
N ALA A 294 -18.66 -1.37 -6.42
CA ALA A 294 -18.55 -2.82 -6.38
C ALA A 294 -17.46 -3.28 -5.39
N SER A 295 -16.28 -2.64 -5.42
CA SER A 295 -15.19 -2.93 -4.48
C SER A 295 -15.59 -2.65 -3.03
N GLU A 296 -16.35 -1.57 -2.77
CA GLU A 296 -16.88 -1.24 -1.45
C GLU A 296 -17.85 -2.31 -0.94
N TYR A 297 -18.78 -2.74 -1.81
CA TYR A 297 -19.78 -3.75 -1.46
C TYR A 297 -19.16 -5.10 -1.11
N PHE A 298 -18.18 -5.55 -1.90
CA PHE A 298 -17.48 -6.81 -1.62
C PHE A 298 -16.43 -6.69 -0.51
N LYS A 299 -16.15 -5.47 -0.02
CA LYS A 299 -15.08 -5.17 0.95
C LYS A 299 -13.71 -5.62 0.45
N LEU A 300 -13.46 -5.38 -0.84
CA LEU A 300 -12.22 -5.74 -1.53
C LEU A 300 -11.45 -4.49 -1.93
N PRO A 301 -10.12 -4.52 -1.92
CA PRO A 301 -9.34 -3.38 -2.40
C PRO A 301 -9.54 -3.22 -3.92
N LEU A 302 -9.60 -1.96 -4.38
CA LEU A 302 -9.60 -1.63 -5.80
C LEU A 302 -8.17 -1.40 -6.27
N TYR A 303 -7.74 -2.15 -7.29
CA TYR A 303 -6.47 -1.93 -7.97
C TYR A 303 -6.73 -1.37 -9.37
N SER A 304 -6.57 -0.06 -9.55
CA SER A 304 -6.85 0.62 -10.82
C SER A 304 -5.57 0.87 -11.61
N ILE A 305 -5.54 0.54 -12.90
CA ILE A 305 -4.41 0.73 -13.81
C ILE A 305 -4.93 1.26 -15.14
N SER A 306 -4.40 2.40 -15.60
CA SER A 306 -4.72 2.89 -16.94
C SER A 306 -3.92 2.12 -18.01
N ALA A 307 -4.52 1.89 -19.18
CA ALA A 307 -3.83 1.28 -20.31
C ALA A 307 -2.53 2.01 -20.69
N GLY A 308 -2.49 3.35 -20.53
CA GLY A 308 -1.27 4.13 -20.79
C GLY A 308 -0.08 3.75 -19.91
N GLU A 309 -0.33 3.29 -18.68
CA GLU A 309 0.73 2.86 -17.75
C GLU A 309 1.35 1.51 -18.13
N LEU A 310 0.61 0.69 -18.88
CA LEU A 310 1.06 -0.63 -19.34
C LEU A 310 1.83 -0.57 -20.67
N VAL A 311 1.71 0.53 -21.43
CA VAL A 311 2.27 0.67 -22.79
C VAL A 311 3.49 1.61 -22.83
N VAL A 312 4.07 1.96 -21.68
CA VAL A 312 5.12 3.00 -21.53
C VAL A 312 6.35 2.81 -22.43
N ASN A 313 6.70 1.57 -22.82
CA ASN A 313 7.88 1.27 -23.64
C ASN A 313 7.58 1.01 -25.12
N HIS A 314 6.59 1.69 -25.71
CA HIS A 314 6.32 1.68 -27.17
C HIS A 314 6.23 0.28 -27.81
N GLY A 315 5.62 -0.67 -27.10
CA GLY A 315 5.33 -1.99 -27.65
C GLY A 315 6.36 -3.08 -27.36
N ASP A 316 7.29 -2.89 -26.41
CA ASP A 316 8.02 -4.03 -25.84
C ASP A 316 7.03 -5.01 -25.18
N SER A 317 6.85 -6.13 -25.85
CA SER A 317 5.90 -7.17 -25.47
C SER A 317 6.32 -7.94 -24.24
N ASN A 318 7.62 -8.08 -23.99
CA ASN A 318 8.11 -8.76 -22.81
C ASN A 318 7.88 -7.91 -21.56
N ALA A 319 8.11 -6.59 -21.66
CA ALA A 319 7.84 -5.66 -20.58
C ALA A 319 6.34 -5.62 -20.21
N LEU A 320 5.44 -5.53 -21.21
CA LEU A 320 4.00 -5.60 -20.97
C LEU A 320 3.61 -6.92 -20.29
N GLU A 321 4.15 -8.03 -20.79
CA GLU A 321 3.82 -9.36 -20.26
C GLU A 321 4.19 -9.48 -18.78
N GLN A 322 5.40 -9.03 -18.41
CA GLN A 322 5.88 -9.04 -17.02
C GLN A 322 5.07 -8.08 -16.13
N GLN A 323 4.68 -6.91 -16.65
CA GLN A 323 3.84 -5.97 -15.92
C GLN A 323 2.44 -6.55 -15.65
N LEU A 324 1.77 -7.09 -16.67
CA LEU A 324 0.46 -7.74 -16.50
C LEU A 324 0.53 -8.91 -15.52
N GLU A 325 1.57 -9.73 -15.59
CA GLU A 325 1.78 -10.83 -14.67
C GLU A 325 1.93 -10.36 -13.22
N THR A 326 2.73 -9.31 -13.01
CA THR A 326 2.90 -8.67 -11.69
C THR A 326 1.58 -8.14 -11.16
N VAL A 327 0.83 -7.40 -11.99
CA VAL A 327 -0.47 -6.82 -11.64
C VAL A 327 -1.47 -7.90 -11.27
N PHE A 328 -1.59 -8.93 -12.11
CA PHE A 328 -2.53 -10.02 -11.94
C PHE A 328 -2.21 -10.82 -10.67
N LYS A 329 -0.92 -11.06 -10.41
CA LYS A 329 -0.45 -11.73 -9.20
C LYS A 329 -0.82 -10.93 -7.94
N ILE A 330 -0.58 -9.62 -7.92
CA ILE A 330 -0.96 -8.73 -6.80
C ILE A 330 -2.47 -8.73 -6.60
N ALA A 331 -3.24 -8.58 -7.68
CA ALA A 331 -4.69 -8.55 -7.60
C ALA A 331 -5.25 -9.88 -7.08
N LYS A 332 -4.72 -11.02 -7.54
CA LYS A 332 -5.09 -12.35 -7.06
C LYS A 332 -4.77 -12.55 -5.58
N GLN A 333 -3.56 -12.19 -5.13
CA GLN A 333 -3.13 -12.38 -3.73
C GLN A 333 -4.09 -11.73 -2.73
N PHE A 334 -4.57 -10.53 -3.05
CA PHE A 334 -5.41 -9.74 -2.14
C PHE A 334 -6.90 -9.80 -2.47
N ASN A 335 -7.31 -10.68 -3.38
CA ASN A 335 -8.66 -10.69 -3.97
C ASN A 335 -9.10 -9.28 -4.40
N ALA A 336 -8.17 -8.48 -4.92
CA ALA A 336 -8.44 -7.12 -5.32
C ALA A 336 -9.33 -7.12 -6.56
N VAL A 337 -10.28 -6.19 -6.60
CA VAL A 337 -11.00 -5.86 -7.82
C VAL A 337 -10.01 -5.13 -8.73
N LEU A 338 -9.65 -5.73 -9.87
CA LEU A 338 -8.76 -5.12 -10.83
C LEU A 338 -9.57 -4.25 -11.80
N LEU A 339 -9.20 -2.99 -11.94
CA LEU A 339 -9.76 -2.07 -12.93
C LEU A 339 -8.67 -1.74 -13.95
N LEU A 340 -8.90 -2.10 -15.22
CA LEU A 340 -8.13 -1.61 -16.35
C LEU A 340 -8.90 -0.47 -16.99
N ASP A 341 -8.44 0.74 -16.71
CA ASP A 341 -9.05 1.98 -17.16
C ASP A 341 -8.57 2.33 -18.58
N GLU A 342 -9.48 2.81 -19.43
CA GLU A 342 -9.21 3.16 -20.83
C GLU A 342 -8.58 2.01 -21.64
N ALA A 343 -9.11 0.79 -21.46
CA ALA A 343 -8.54 -0.45 -22.02
C ALA A 343 -8.67 -0.58 -23.56
N ASP A 344 -9.11 0.47 -24.25
CA ASP A 344 -9.35 0.52 -25.71
C ASP A 344 -8.18 -0.03 -26.53
N ALA A 345 -6.96 0.35 -26.16
CA ALA A 345 -5.73 -0.05 -26.86
C ALA A 345 -5.48 -1.57 -26.85
N PHE A 346 -6.11 -2.30 -25.92
CA PHE A 346 -6.04 -3.76 -25.84
C PHE A 346 -7.30 -4.44 -26.40
N MET A 347 -8.36 -3.67 -26.68
CA MET A 347 -9.67 -4.17 -27.08
C MET A 347 -10.04 -3.92 -28.54
N GLU A 348 -9.32 -3.04 -29.21
CA GLU A 348 -9.54 -2.67 -30.61
C GLU A 348 -9.31 -3.85 -31.57
N GLN A 349 -10.11 -3.87 -32.65
CA GLN A 349 -10.04 -4.91 -33.68
C GLN A 349 -8.65 -4.95 -34.32
N ARG A 350 -8.10 -6.16 -34.43
CA ARG A 350 -6.81 -6.38 -35.10
C ARG A 350 -6.86 -5.98 -36.57
N THR A 351 -5.87 -5.23 -37.02
CA THR A 351 -5.74 -4.81 -38.42
C THR A 351 -4.46 -5.37 -39.04
N SER A 352 -4.46 -5.68 -40.33
CA SER A 352 -3.29 -6.25 -41.03
C SER A 352 -2.07 -5.32 -41.06
N TYR A 353 -2.26 -4.02 -40.81
CA TYR A 353 -1.22 -3.00 -40.95
C TYR A 353 -0.49 -2.66 -39.65
N HIS A 354 -0.93 -3.17 -38.48
CA HIS A 354 -0.42 -2.74 -37.18
C HIS A 354 0.07 -3.90 -36.31
N ASP A 355 1.18 -4.53 -36.71
CA ASP A 355 1.76 -5.72 -36.04
C ASP A 355 1.98 -5.52 -34.53
N THR A 356 2.56 -4.39 -34.13
CA THR A 356 2.79 -4.07 -32.71
C THR A 356 1.49 -4.04 -31.91
N HIS A 357 0.41 -3.50 -32.47
CA HIS A 357 -0.88 -3.42 -31.79
C HIS A 357 -1.52 -4.81 -31.66
N ASN A 358 -1.55 -5.57 -32.75
CA ASN A 358 -2.06 -6.95 -32.74
C ASN A 358 -1.32 -7.82 -31.72
N ARG A 359 -0.02 -7.59 -31.54
CA ARG A 359 0.79 -8.27 -30.54
C ARG A 359 0.37 -7.91 -29.10
N LEU A 360 0.11 -6.62 -28.81
CA LEU A 360 -0.41 -6.18 -27.51
C LEU A 360 -1.76 -6.85 -27.22
N VAL A 361 -2.69 -6.80 -28.16
CA VAL A 361 -4.01 -7.44 -28.07
C VAL A 361 -3.87 -8.95 -27.84
N THR A 362 -2.94 -9.61 -28.53
CA THR A 362 -2.70 -11.05 -28.39
C THR A 362 -2.16 -11.42 -27.01
N ILE A 363 -1.19 -10.66 -26.47
CA ILE A 363 -0.63 -10.90 -25.14
C ILE A 363 -1.69 -10.67 -24.07
N PHE A 364 -2.45 -9.59 -24.20
CA PHE A 364 -3.52 -9.26 -23.28
C PHE A 364 -4.58 -10.36 -23.25
N LEU A 365 -5.06 -10.81 -24.41
CA LEU A 365 -6.00 -11.93 -24.52
C LEU A 365 -5.50 -13.20 -23.85
N ARG A 366 -4.24 -13.56 -24.10
CA ARG A 366 -3.63 -14.74 -23.50
C ARG A 366 -3.61 -14.62 -21.99
N LYS A 367 -3.20 -13.48 -21.43
CA LYS A 367 -3.14 -13.31 -19.97
C LYS A 367 -4.53 -13.24 -19.33
N LEU A 368 -5.52 -12.61 -20.00
CA LEU A 368 -6.91 -12.57 -19.53
C LEU A 368 -7.54 -13.96 -19.38
N GLU A 369 -7.18 -14.90 -20.26
CA GLU A 369 -7.73 -16.27 -20.27
C GLU A 369 -7.35 -17.10 -19.04
N TYR A 370 -6.18 -16.82 -18.45
CA TYR A 370 -5.65 -17.50 -17.26
C TYR A 370 -5.79 -16.69 -15.98
N TYR A 371 -6.28 -15.45 -16.06
CA TYR A 371 -6.45 -14.64 -14.87
C TYR A 371 -7.59 -15.19 -14.01
N GLN A 372 -7.33 -15.45 -12.73
CA GLN A 372 -8.31 -15.95 -11.76
C GLN A 372 -8.62 -14.83 -10.76
N GLY A 373 -9.61 -14.01 -11.08
CA GLY A 373 -10.05 -12.89 -10.24
C GLY A 373 -11.16 -12.09 -10.89
N ILE A 374 -11.44 -10.91 -10.34
CA ILE A 374 -12.47 -9.98 -10.85
C ILE A 374 -11.77 -8.84 -11.60
N ILE A 375 -11.94 -8.78 -12.92
CA ILE A 375 -11.45 -7.67 -13.76
C ILE A 375 -12.63 -6.86 -14.27
N PHE A 376 -12.50 -5.55 -14.14
CA PHE A 376 -13.31 -4.56 -14.81
C PHE A 376 -12.48 -3.85 -15.87
N LEU A 377 -13.03 -3.76 -17.07
CA LEU A 377 -12.47 -3.00 -18.18
C LEU A 377 -13.37 -1.78 -18.42
N THR A 378 -12.80 -0.60 -18.63
CA THR A 378 -13.53 0.58 -19.13
C THR A 378 -13.08 0.91 -20.55
N SER A 379 -13.96 1.54 -21.31
CA SER A 379 -13.74 1.95 -22.70
C SER A 379 -14.50 3.25 -22.96
N ASP A 380 -13.83 4.23 -23.55
CA ASP A 380 -14.41 5.56 -23.79
C ASP A 380 -14.99 5.71 -25.20
N ARG A 381 -14.80 4.73 -26.08
CA ARG A 381 -15.00 4.90 -27.52
C ARG A 381 -16.10 3.99 -28.07
N GLY A 382 -16.71 4.43 -29.18
CA GLY A 382 -17.51 3.56 -30.05
C GLY A 382 -16.60 2.75 -30.99
N ILE A 383 -15.60 2.06 -30.43
CA ILE A 383 -14.67 1.20 -31.17
C ILE A 383 -15.35 -0.12 -31.51
N GLN A 384 -15.00 -0.69 -32.68
CA GLN A 384 -15.29 -2.08 -32.99
C GLN A 384 -14.33 -2.98 -32.21
N PHE A 385 -14.86 -3.71 -31.24
CA PHE A 385 -14.07 -4.61 -30.40
C PHE A 385 -13.63 -5.86 -31.18
N ASP A 386 -12.46 -6.39 -30.83
CA ASP A 386 -12.02 -7.69 -31.33
C ASP A 386 -12.95 -8.81 -30.80
N ASP A 387 -13.50 -9.61 -31.71
CA ASP A 387 -14.46 -10.69 -31.38
C ASP A 387 -13.88 -11.71 -30.39
N ALA A 388 -12.56 -11.93 -30.39
CA ALA A 388 -11.92 -12.84 -29.45
C ALA A 388 -11.88 -12.28 -28.02
N ILE A 389 -11.98 -10.96 -27.85
CA ILE A 389 -12.08 -10.32 -26.53
C ILE A 389 -13.52 -10.38 -26.03
N LEU A 390 -14.47 -10.07 -26.92
CA LEU A 390 -15.90 -10.17 -26.60
C LEU A 390 -16.28 -11.57 -26.12
N SER A 391 -15.72 -12.62 -26.73
CA SER A 391 -15.96 -14.01 -26.30
C SER A 391 -15.42 -14.35 -24.90
N ARG A 392 -14.56 -13.50 -24.31
CA ARG A 392 -13.99 -13.66 -22.96
C ARG A 392 -14.58 -12.68 -21.94
N ILE A 393 -15.46 -11.77 -22.36
CA ILE A 393 -16.19 -10.86 -21.48
C ILE A 393 -17.52 -11.51 -21.12
N HIS A 394 -17.76 -11.66 -19.82
CA HIS A 394 -18.95 -12.34 -19.31
C HIS A 394 -20.16 -11.41 -19.22
N LEU A 395 -19.89 -10.11 -19.08
CA LEU A 395 -20.91 -9.10 -18.93
C LEU A 395 -20.41 -7.80 -19.58
N ILE A 396 -21.22 -7.27 -20.49
CA ILE A 396 -21.04 -5.95 -21.10
C ILE A 396 -22.19 -5.09 -20.61
N THR A 397 -21.88 -3.93 -20.04
CA THR A 397 -22.91 -2.94 -19.71
C THR A 397 -22.68 -1.67 -20.50
N GLU A 398 -23.68 -1.29 -21.29
CA GLU A 398 -23.76 0.03 -21.88
C GLU A 398 -24.60 0.92 -20.98
N TYR A 399 -24.09 2.10 -20.66
CA TYR A 399 -24.86 3.11 -19.92
C TYR A 399 -25.56 4.02 -20.93
N GLU A 400 -26.88 3.99 -20.91
CA GLU A 400 -27.69 5.02 -21.56
C GLU A 400 -27.65 6.32 -20.75
N ASN A 401 -28.01 7.43 -21.41
CA ASN A 401 -28.13 8.72 -20.74
C ASN A 401 -29.14 8.64 -19.59
N LEU A 402 -28.80 9.27 -18.45
CA LEU A 402 -29.66 9.26 -17.26
C LEU A 402 -31.06 9.78 -17.59
N ILE A 403 -32.10 8.98 -17.35
CA ILE A 403 -33.49 9.43 -17.49
C ILE A 403 -33.79 10.49 -16.42
N ARG A 404 -34.73 11.39 -16.69
CA ARG A 404 -35.08 12.54 -15.81
C ARG A 404 -35.36 12.13 -14.36
N GLU A 405 -36.17 11.09 -14.16
CA GLU A 405 -36.49 10.56 -12.83
C GLU A 405 -35.24 10.14 -12.06
N PHE A 406 -34.31 9.46 -12.72
CA PHE A 406 -33.05 9.07 -12.11
C PHE A 406 -32.13 10.26 -11.80
N ARG A 407 -32.17 11.34 -12.60
CA ARG A 407 -31.43 12.56 -12.28
C ARG A 407 -31.99 13.20 -11.01
N ARG A 408 -33.32 13.19 -10.82
CA ARG A 408 -33.98 13.65 -9.60
C ARG A 408 -33.49 12.90 -8.37
N ASP A 409 -33.45 11.56 -8.41
CA ASP A 409 -32.98 10.75 -7.29
C ASP A 409 -31.50 10.99 -6.97
N LEU A 410 -30.67 11.14 -7.99
CA LEU A 410 -29.24 11.40 -7.83
C LEU A 410 -28.98 12.79 -7.22
N TRP A 411 -29.72 13.81 -7.66
CA TRP A 411 -29.69 15.14 -7.04
C TRP A 411 -30.16 15.08 -5.59
N SER A 412 -31.28 14.40 -5.32
CA SER A 412 -31.80 14.22 -3.95
C SER A 412 -30.76 13.54 -3.05
N ASN A 413 -30.11 12.48 -3.52
CA ASN A 413 -29.07 11.77 -2.77
C ASN A 413 -27.84 12.63 -2.52
N PHE A 414 -27.35 13.39 -3.50
CA PHE A 414 -26.22 14.29 -3.29
C PHE A 414 -26.55 15.44 -2.35
N LEU A 415 -27.74 16.03 -2.48
CA LEU A 415 -28.19 17.14 -1.65
C LEU A 415 -28.47 16.70 -0.21
N SER A 416 -29.05 15.51 0.00
CA SER A 416 -29.27 14.96 1.35
C SER A 416 -27.98 14.72 2.13
N LYS A 417 -26.86 14.51 1.42
CA LYS A 417 -25.52 14.33 2.00
C LYS A 417 -24.71 15.63 2.02
N ALA A 418 -25.20 16.68 1.37
CA ALA A 418 -24.56 17.99 1.36
C ALA A 418 -24.86 18.73 2.67
N CYS A 419 -23.81 19.06 3.41
CA CYS A 419 -23.88 19.85 4.62
C CYS A 419 -22.93 21.04 4.48
N THR A 420 -23.42 22.25 4.72
CA THR A 420 -22.62 23.47 4.78
C THR A 420 -22.47 23.92 6.23
N MET A 421 -21.66 24.95 6.47
CA MET A 421 -21.56 25.61 7.78
C MET A 421 -22.91 26.17 8.28
N GLN A 422 -23.85 26.45 7.36
CA GLN A 422 -25.19 26.95 7.66
C GLN A 422 -26.25 25.84 7.86
N GLY A 423 -25.88 24.57 7.70
CA GLY A 423 -26.76 23.41 7.96
C GLY A 423 -26.92 22.47 6.75
N LEU A 424 -27.98 21.65 6.79
CA LEU A 424 -28.31 20.72 5.70
C LEU A 424 -28.85 21.48 4.49
N ALA A 425 -28.58 20.98 3.28
CA ALA A 425 -29.14 21.55 2.06
C ALA A 425 -30.68 21.46 2.08
N ILE A 426 -31.35 22.61 2.08
CA ILE A 426 -32.80 22.72 1.90
C ILE A 426 -33.05 22.98 0.41
N VAL A 427 -33.75 22.07 -0.26
CA VAL A 427 -34.04 22.19 -1.69
C VAL A 427 -35.54 22.13 -1.89
N GLU A 428 -36.09 23.14 -2.57
CA GLU A 428 -37.51 23.16 -2.93
C GLU A 428 -37.79 22.30 -4.17
N GLU A 429 -39.01 21.77 -4.29
CA GLU A 429 -39.41 20.90 -5.42
C GLU A 429 -39.24 21.59 -6.80
N HIS A 430 -39.32 22.92 -6.85
CA HIS A 430 -39.12 23.67 -8.09
C HIS A 430 -37.63 23.73 -8.50
N GLU A 431 -36.72 23.77 -7.53
CA GLU A 431 -35.28 23.74 -7.77
C GLU A 431 -34.81 22.34 -8.15
N LEU A 432 -35.35 21.31 -7.50
CA LEU A 432 -35.12 19.91 -7.86
C LEU A 432 -35.56 19.62 -9.31
N ARG A 433 -36.71 20.18 -9.71
CA ARG A 433 -37.20 20.14 -11.11
C ARG A 433 -36.29 20.86 -12.11
N ARG A 434 -35.61 21.91 -11.69
CA ARG A 434 -34.59 22.58 -12.52
C ARG A 434 -33.34 21.71 -12.63
N LEU A 435 -32.92 21.08 -11.54
CA LEU A 435 -31.71 20.24 -11.49
C LEU A 435 -31.84 18.95 -12.30
N GLU A 436 -32.99 18.27 -12.26
CA GLU A 436 -33.26 17.07 -13.08
C GLU A 436 -33.32 17.35 -14.59
N SER A 437 -33.55 18.61 -14.99
CA SER A 437 -33.62 19.01 -16.40
C SER A 437 -32.23 19.15 -17.02
N LEU A 438 -31.19 19.28 -16.19
CA LEU A 438 -29.80 19.35 -16.64
C LEU A 438 -29.34 17.95 -17.04
N ALA A 439 -28.98 17.77 -18.31
CA ALA A 439 -28.42 16.53 -18.83
C ALA A 439 -26.97 16.32 -18.39
N LEU A 440 -26.73 16.31 -17.08
CA LEU A 440 -25.42 16.10 -16.48
C LEU A 440 -25.24 14.62 -16.12
N ASN A 441 -24.01 14.14 -16.25
CA ASN A 441 -23.62 12.85 -15.69
C ASN A 441 -23.39 12.96 -14.17
N GLY A 442 -23.28 11.80 -13.49
CA GLY A 442 -23.12 11.77 -12.03
C GLY A 442 -21.89 12.51 -11.51
N ARG A 443 -20.79 12.54 -12.29
CA ARG A 443 -19.55 13.24 -11.94
C ARG A 443 -19.74 14.75 -11.97
N GLU A 444 -20.34 15.27 -13.03
CA GLU A 444 -20.63 16.70 -13.21
C GLU A 444 -21.61 17.22 -12.16
N ALA A 445 -22.63 16.43 -11.82
CA ALA A 445 -23.57 16.76 -10.75
C ALA A 445 -22.84 16.86 -9.39
N GLY A 446 -21.98 15.89 -9.07
CA GLY A 446 -21.19 15.91 -7.84
C GLY A 446 -20.22 17.11 -7.75
N VAL A 447 -19.54 17.45 -8.85
CA VAL A 447 -18.67 18.64 -8.92
C VAL A 447 -19.46 19.93 -8.68
N ARG A 448 -20.66 20.05 -9.25
CA ARG A 448 -21.53 21.22 -9.02
C ARG A 448 -21.97 21.35 -7.56
N VAL A 449 -22.33 20.24 -6.91
CA VAL A 449 -22.68 20.27 -5.47
C VAL A 449 -21.48 20.71 -4.64
N ALA A 450 -20.29 20.15 -4.88
CA ALA A 450 -19.08 20.53 -4.15
C ALA A 450 -18.70 22.02 -4.34
N LEU A 451 -18.82 22.55 -5.56
CA LEU A 451 -18.60 23.97 -5.83
C LEU A 451 -19.61 24.85 -5.09
N ASN A 452 -20.89 24.47 -5.07
CA ASN A 452 -21.92 25.25 -4.37
C ASN A 452 -21.76 25.21 -2.84
N ILE A 453 -21.36 24.07 -2.26
CA ILE A 453 -20.99 23.99 -0.84
C ILE A 453 -19.83 24.96 -0.54
N SER A 454 -18.77 24.92 -1.36
CA SER A 454 -17.62 25.82 -1.17
C SER A 454 -17.97 27.30 -1.31
N LEU A 455 -18.92 27.66 -2.18
CA LEU A 455 -19.37 29.03 -2.34
C LEU A 455 -20.23 29.49 -1.16
N ALA A 456 -21.11 28.61 -0.66
CA ALA A 456 -21.94 28.88 0.49
C ALA A 456 -21.13 29.03 1.79
N ASP A 457 -20.02 28.29 1.95
CA ASP A 457 -19.15 28.42 3.12
C ASP A 457 -18.27 29.70 3.09
N GLN A 458 -18.21 30.42 1.96
CA GLN A 458 -17.50 31.70 1.84
C GLN A 458 -18.40 32.93 2.06
N SER A 459 -19.71 32.75 2.06
CA SER A 459 -20.74 33.77 2.29
C SER A 459 -21.28 33.71 3.71
#